data_AF-A0A1Y4F3C1-F1
#
_entry.id   AF-A0A1Y4F3C1-F1
#
_cell.length_a   1.000
_cell.length_b   1.000
_cell.length_c   1.000
_cell.angle_alpha   90.00
_cell.angle_beta   90.00
_cell.angle_gamma   90.00
#
_symmetry.space_group_name_H-M   'P 1'
#
loop_
_entity.id
_entity.type
_entity.pdbx_description
1 polymer ?
#
loop_
_entity_poly.entity_id
_entity_poly.type
_entity_poly.pdbx_seq_one_letter_code
_entity_poly.pdbx_strand_id
1 'polypeptide(L)'
;MSETQVANKEYSTGLNQYLKAYVPMIQKQIAEDGDTFDDYSRYCVVAAMGEIISMVHNSGADPSTINPNNMNDILLSVARLKLNANAVPRECYFQIRNVNVAAKGQPAKWEKKIEFNIEGDGYDALTARYGRNVKKVYTYWAVREGDSFIPPKRKGLEVTPPEWEESGKGKVVKVVYPIEYTDGHVEYHIAERADVAKNLAAHINQNMQNETFGICADRYKATDKQKQEIAAKKREIMDKIRELADVEAILSCDELKPFISPSWSEYQSQESMIIRKMRNNIMKKIPKDFGSSVVARTYYTVDDALYREVQQEIAENGNAEEFVPEPPQIEEKPAPKTVADVTAGQKQKEPIPAEKKEQPLPDFMKAGDM
;
A
#
# COMPACT_ATOMS: atom_id res chain seq x y z
N MET A 1 -52.75 -3.44 37.86
CA MET A 1 -52.44 -3.06 36.47
C MET A 1 -50.98 -3.40 36.24
N SER A 2 -50.68 -4.42 35.42
CA SER A 2 -49.32 -4.73 35.00
C SER A 2 -49.10 -4.10 33.63
N GLU A 3 -48.24 -3.09 33.55
CA GLU A 3 -47.80 -2.53 32.27
C GLU A 3 -46.92 -3.56 31.57
N THR A 4 -47.45 -4.12 30.47
CA THR A 4 -46.67 -4.92 29.54
C THR A 4 -45.76 -3.98 28.75
N GLN A 5 -44.47 -3.96 29.06
CA GLN A 5 -43.47 -3.30 28.22
C GLN A 5 -43.46 -3.96 26.84
N VAL A 6 -43.92 -3.21 25.83
CA VAL A 6 -43.79 -3.61 24.43
C VAL A 6 -42.33 -3.43 24.04
N ALA A 7 -41.59 -4.52 23.93
CA ALA A 7 -40.23 -4.50 23.41
C ALA A 7 -40.25 -3.99 21.97
N ASN A 8 -39.74 -2.78 21.75
CA ASN A 8 -39.42 -2.27 20.42
C ASN A 8 -38.35 -3.19 19.81
N LYS A 9 -38.77 -4.16 19.00
CA LYS A 9 -37.85 -4.93 18.15
C LYS A 9 -37.29 -3.98 17.10
N GLU A 10 -36.08 -3.47 17.34
CA GLU A 10 -35.29 -2.85 16.26
C GLU A 10 -35.11 -3.87 15.14
N TYR A 11 -35.58 -3.55 13.94
CA TYR A 11 -35.27 -4.32 12.75
C TYR A 11 -33.78 -4.12 12.40
N SER A 12 -32.94 -5.08 12.78
CA SER A 12 -31.52 -5.10 12.38
C SER A 12 -31.33 -6.02 11.18
N THR A 13 -30.75 -5.52 10.09
CA THR A 13 -30.24 -6.36 8.99
C THR A 13 -29.00 -7.14 9.45
N GLY A 14 -28.61 -8.18 8.70
CA GLY A 14 -27.33 -8.88 8.94
C GLY A 14 -26.14 -7.91 8.91
N LEU A 15 -26.13 -6.97 7.96
CA LEU A 15 -25.13 -5.90 7.88
C LEU A 15 -25.05 -5.08 9.18
N ASN A 16 -26.19 -4.70 9.77
CA ASN A 16 -26.20 -3.93 11.02
C ASN A 16 -25.54 -4.68 12.18
N GLN A 17 -25.62 -6.02 12.22
CA GLN A 17 -24.96 -6.83 13.23
C GLN A 17 -23.44 -6.80 13.06
N TYR A 18 -22.94 -6.97 11.83
CA TYR A 18 -21.50 -6.85 11.54
C TYR A 18 -20.97 -5.44 11.84
N LEU A 19 -21.69 -4.40 11.47
CA LEU A 19 -21.27 -3.02 11.76
C LEU A 19 -21.21 -2.73 13.26
N LYS A 20 -22.17 -3.21 14.04
CA LYS A 20 -22.17 -3.07 15.52
C LYS A 20 -20.95 -3.77 16.15
N ALA A 21 -20.45 -4.86 15.56
CA ALA A 21 -19.28 -5.59 16.05
C ALA A 21 -17.95 -4.91 15.66
N TYR A 22 -17.77 -4.60 14.37
CA TYR A 22 -16.46 -4.17 13.84
C TYR A 22 -16.17 -2.68 13.99
N VAL A 23 -17.17 -1.80 13.81
CA VAL A 23 -16.90 -0.34 13.78
C VAL A 23 -16.31 0.17 15.10
N PRO A 24 -16.81 -0.20 16.29
CA PRO A 24 -16.20 0.23 17.55
C PRO A 24 -14.76 -0.27 17.73
N MET A 25 -14.46 -1.49 17.27
CA MET A 25 -13.11 -2.07 17.33
C MET A 25 -12.15 -1.28 16.43
N ILE A 26 -12.53 -1.03 15.19
CA ILE A 26 -11.74 -0.26 14.21
C ILE A 26 -11.50 1.16 14.74
N GLN A 27 -12.55 1.82 15.25
CA GLN A 27 -12.45 3.16 15.82
C GLN A 27 -11.46 3.20 16.98
N LYS A 28 -11.52 2.22 17.88
CA LYS A 28 -10.59 2.11 19.01
C LYS A 28 -9.15 1.90 18.53
N GLN A 29 -8.92 0.98 17.60
CA GLN A 29 -7.58 0.69 17.08
C GLN A 29 -6.96 1.89 16.38
N ILE A 30 -7.73 2.63 15.57
CA ILE A 30 -7.26 3.84 14.90
C ILE A 30 -6.90 4.94 15.93
N ALA A 31 -7.70 5.08 16.99
CA ALA A 31 -7.39 6.01 18.07
C ALA A 31 -6.14 5.62 18.87
N GLU A 32 -5.93 4.32 19.11
CA GLU A 32 -4.72 3.78 19.75
C GLU A 32 -3.46 4.02 18.90
N ASP A 33 -3.59 4.04 17.57
CA ASP A 33 -2.53 4.42 16.64
C ASP A 33 -2.26 5.94 16.60
N GLY A 34 -3.04 6.74 17.35
CA GLY A 34 -2.94 8.21 17.36
C GLY A 34 -3.56 8.90 16.14
N ASP A 35 -4.40 8.19 15.38
CA ASP A 35 -5.08 8.71 14.19
C ASP A 35 -6.59 8.89 14.45
N THR A 36 -7.28 9.61 13.56
CA THR A 36 -8.70 9.93 13.71
C THR A 36 -9.56 9.05 12.81
N PHE A 37 -10.49 8.32 13.42
CA PHE A 37 -11.55 7.63 12.68
C PHE A 37 -12.70 8.61 12.39
N ASP A 38 -12.57 9.33 11.26
CA ASP A 38 -13.54 10.33 10.83
C ASP A 38 -14.77 9.73 10.10
N ASP A 39 -15.74 10.60 9.79
CA ASP A 39 -16.98 10.21 9.10
C ASP A 39 -16.73 9.57 7.74
N TYR A 40 -15.67 9.99 7.03
CA TYR A 40 -15.33 9.43 5.73
C TYR A 40 -14.70 8.04 5.87
N SER A 41 -13.79 7.83 6.82
CA SER A 41 -13.27 6.50 7.18
C SER A 41 -14.41 5.56 7.58
N ARG A 42 -15.38 6.03 8.36
CA ARG A 42 -16.59 5.26 8.70
C ARG A 42 -17.40 4.90 7.47
N TYR A 43 -17.62 5.86 6.56
CA TYR A 43 -18.32 5.60 5.31
C TYR A 43 -17.62 4.53 4.45
N CYS A 44 -16.29 4.61 4.30
CA CYS A 44 -15.49 3.62 3.58
C CYS A 44 -15.63 2.22 4.20
N VAL A 45 -15.60 2.10 5.53
CA VAL A 45 -15.79 0.81 6.24
C VAL A 45 -17.18 0.24 5.99
N VAL A 46 -18.22 1.06 6.04
CA VAL A 46 -19.61 0.63 5.79
C VAL A 46 -19.75 0.14 4.34
N ALA A 47 -19.21 0.87 3.38
CA ALA A 47 -19.20 0.49 1.97
C ALA A 47 -18.48 -0.85 1.76
N ALA A 48 -17.27 -0.99 2.31
CA ALA A 48 -16.50 -2.22 2.23
C ALA A 48 -17.21 -3.42 2.86
N MET A 49 -17.80 -3.25 4.04
CA MET A 49 -18.56 -4.32 4.71
C MET A 49 -19.75 -4.78 3.85
N GLY A 50 -20.48 -3.85 3.23
CA GLY A 50 -21.59 -4.17 2.34
C GLY A 50 -21.16 -5.01 1.13
N GLU A 51 -20.07 -4.59 0.47
CA GLU A 51 -19.52 -5.31 -0.68
C GLU A 51 -18.97 -6.70 -0.29
N ILE A 52 -18.27 -6.79 0.84
CA ILE A 52 -17.74 -8.07 1.34
C ILE A 52 -18.88 -9.04 1.64
N ILE A 53 -19.92 -8.61 2.39
CA ILE A 53 -21.05 -9.49 2.73
C ILE A 53 -21.76 -9.95 1.46
N SER A 54 -21.97 -9.04 0.50
CA SER A 54 -22.61 -9.37 -0.78
C SER A 54 -21.77 -10.38 -1.58
N MET A 55 -20.45 -10.19 -1.64
CA MET A 55 -19.52 -11.13 -2.26
C MET A 55 -19.56 -12.51 -1.60
N VAL A 56 -19.55 -12.56 -0.27
CA VAL A 56 -19.61 -13.83 0.48
C VAL A 56 -20.92 -14.56 0.23
N HIS A 57 -22.05 -13.85 0.32
CA HIS A 57 -23.36 -14.40 0.02
C HIS A 57 -23.45 -14.95 -1.42
N ASN A 58 -22.99 -14.18 -2.41
CA ASN A 58 -23.01 -14.57 -3.82
C ASN A 58 -22.09 -15.77 -4.12
N SER A 59 -21.07 -15.99 -3.31
CA SER A 59 -20.20 -17.17 -3.41
C SER A 59 -20.82 -18.44 -2.80
N GLY A 60 -22.00 -18.34 -2.17
CA GLY A 60 -22.65 -19.43 -1.45
C GLY A 60 -21.96 -19.80 -0.13
N ALA A 61 -20.98 -19.00 0.33
CA ALA A 61 -20.33 -19.19 1.61
C ALA A 61 -21.13 -18.49 2.72
N ASP A 62 -21.09 -19.05 3.93
CA ASP A 62 -21.65 -18.40 5.11
C ASP A 62 -20.67 -17.32 5.62
N PRO A 63 -21.09 -16.06 5.77
CA PRO A 63 -20.29 -14.99 6.39
C PRO A 63 -19.66 -15.34 7.73
N SER A 64 -20.26 -16.23 8.52
CA SER A 64 -19.68 -16.72 9.79
C SER A 64 -18.40 -17.54 9.61
N THR A 65 -18.15 -18.07 8.41
CA THR A 65 -16.95 -18.86 8.08
C THR A 65 -15.74 -18.00 7.74
N ILE A 66 -15.93 -16.69 7.59
CA ILE A 66 -14.83 -15.76 7.37
C ILE A 66 -14.09 -15.54 8.67
N ASN A 67 -12.76 -15.65 8.63
CA ASN A 67 -11.90 -15.40 9.77
C ASN A 67 -12.13 -13.97 10.31
N PRO A 68 -12.58 -13.80 11.58
CA PRO A 68 -12.91 -12.47 12.10
C PRO A 68 -11.74 -11.50 12.18
N ASN A 69 -10.52 -12.00 12.43
CA ASN A 69 -9.32 -11.18 12.48
C ASN A 69 -8.98 -10.66 11.08
N ASN A 70 -9.05 -11.53 10.06
CA ASN A 70 -8.85 -11.11 8.68
C ASN A 70 -9.88 -10.06 8.24
N MET A 71 -11.16 -10.23 8.59
CA MET A 71 -12.18 -9.21 8.34
C MET A 71 -11.80 -7.87 9.00
N ASN A 72 -11.40 -7.90 10.28
CA ASN A 72 -10.99 -6.69 11.00
C ASN A 72 -9.80 -6.00 10.30
N ASP A 73 -8.76 -6.74 9.95
CA ASP A 73 -7.55 -6.21 9.30
C ASP A 73 -7.85 -5.57 7.95
N ILE A 74 -8.74 -6.19 7.16
CA ILE A 74 -9.19 -5.62 5.87
C ILE A 74 -9.94 -4.30 6.09
N LEU A 75 -10.90 -4.27 7.00
CA LEU A 75 -11.69 -3.06 7.26
C LEU A 75 -10.84 -1.94 7.88
N LEU A 76 -9.88 -2.29 8.74
CA LEU A 76 -8.89 -1.36 9.27
C LEU A 76 -8.02 -0.77 8.15
N SER A 77 -7.63 -1.59 7.18
CA SER A 77 -6.88 -1.13 6.00
C SER A 77 -7.69 -0.16 5.15
N VAL A 78 -8.97 -0.48 4.91
CA VAL A 78 -9.92 0.40 4.22
C VAL A 78 -10.08 1.73 4.94
N ALA A 79 -10.24 1.70 6.27
CA ALA A 79 -10.43 2.90 7.09
C ALA A 79 -9.21 3.82 7.07
N ARG A 80 -8.01 3.24 7.23
CA ARG A 80 -6.72 3.96 7.23
C ARG A 80 -6.43 4.61 5.87
N LEU A 81 -6.66 3.86 4.80
CA LEU A 81 -6.41 4.34 3.43
C LEU A 81 -7.56 5.18 2.88
N LYS A 82 -8.72 5.20 3.56
CA LYS A 82 -9.93 5.92 3.15
C LYS A 82 -10.33 5.57 1.72
N LEU A 83 -10.38 4.28 1.41
CA LEU A 83 -10.70 3.76 0.08
C LEU A 83 -12.17 3.34 0.01
N ASN A 84 -12.92 3.95 -0.90
CA ASN A 84 -14.36 3.77 -1.05
C ASN A 84 -14.71 2.68 -2.08
N ALA A 85 -15.25 1.57 -1.58
CA ALA A 85 -15.69 0.45 -2.42
C ALA A 85 -16.93 0.77 -3.29
N ASN A 86 -17.68 1.82 -2.96
CA ASN A 86 -18.88 2.28 -3.69
C ASN A 86 -18.58 3.43 -4.67
N ALA A 87 -17.33 3.88 -4.77
CA ALA A 87 -16.95 4.90 -5.75
C ALA A 87 -17.20 4.39 -7.18
N VAL A 88 -17.38 5.33 -8.12
CA VAL A 88 -17.52 5.02 -9.54
C VAL A 88 -16.53 5.91 -10.32
N PRO A 89 -15.42 5.36 -10.82
CA PRO A 89 -14.93 3.99 -10.65
C PRO A 89 -14.61 3.60 -9.19
N ARG A 90 -14.67 2.31 -8.86
CA ARG A 90 -14.38 1.81 -7.50
C ARG A 90 -12.93 2.11 -7.13
N GLU A 91 -12.67 2.38 -5.85
CA GLU A 91 -11.31 2.62 -5.34
C GLU A 91 -10.64 1.33 -4.82
N CYS A 92 -11.44 0.30 -4.51
CA CYS A 92 -10.94 -0.99 -4.02
C CYS A 92 -11.93 -2.13 -4.27
N TYR A 93 -11.39 -3.35 -4.33
CA TYR A 93 -12.17 -4.59 -4.40
C TYR A 93 -11.72 -5.61 -3.37
N PHE A 94 -12.59 -6.60 -3.20
CA PHE A 94 -12.40 -7.74 -2.31
C PHE A 94 -12.52 -9.03 -3.11
N GLN A 95 -11.79 -10.07 -2.70
CA GLN A 95 -11.94 -11.41 -3.26
C GLN A 95 -11.82 -12.49 -2.18
N ILE A 96 -12.52 -13.60 -2.35
CA ILE A 96 -12.46 -14.76 -1.45
C ILE A 96 -11.37 -15.70 -1.93
N ARG A 97 -10.52 -16.13 -0.99
CA ARG A 97 -9.38 -17.00 -1.25
C ARG A 97 -9.36 -18.14 -0.26
N ASN A 98 -9.05 -19.34 -0.75
CA ASN A 98 -8.84 -20.49 0.11
C ASN A 98 -7.33 -20.59 0.38
N VAL A 99 -6.95 -20.40 1.65
CA VAL A 99 -5.54 -20.39 2.06
C VAL A 99 -5.28 -21.55 3.01
N ASN A 100 -4.21 -22.30 2.77
CA ASN A 100 -3.76 -23.32 3.71
C ASN A 100 -2.98 -22.64 4.84
N VAL A 101 -3.49 -22.72 6.06
CA VAL A 101 -2.90 -22.13 7.27
C VAL A 101 -2.17 -23.17 8.13
N ALA A 102 -2.03 -24.41 7.66
CA ALA A 102 -1.27 -25.42 8.37
C ALA A 102 0.24 -25.10 8.40
N ALA A 103 0.89 -25.37 9.53
CA ALA A 103 2.34 -25.28 9.63
C ALA A 103 3.02 -26.25 8.66
N LYS A 104 4.27 -25.94 8.27
CA LYS A 104 5.04 -26.78 7.35
C LYS A 104 5.14 -28.21 7.89
N GLY A 105 4.69 -29.19 7.11
CA GLY A 105 4.69 -30.61 7.49
C GLY A 105 3.46 -31.09 8.26
N GLN A 106 2.48 -30.22 8.52
CA GLN A 106 1.19 -30.58 9.12
C GLN A 106 0.12 -30.81 8.04
N PRO A 107 -0.95 -31.59 8.32
CA PRO A 107 -2.05 -31.78 7.40
C PRO A 107 -2.69 -30.43 7.04
N ALA A 108 -3.05 -30.27 5.77
CA ALA A 108 -3.59 -29.02 5.25
C ALA A 108 -4.84 -28.59 6.02
N LYS A 109 -4.83 -27.33 6.50
CA LYS A 109 -5.98 -26.69 7.13
C LYS A 109 -6.37 -25.50 6.26
N TRP A 110 -7.48 -25.63 5.55
CA TRP A 110 -7.94 -24.60 4.63
C TRP A 110 -8.88 -23.62 5.35
N GLU A 111 -8.59 -22.33 5.24
CA GLU A 111 -9.44 -21.25 5.73
C GLU A 111 -9.81 -20.32 4.58
N LYS A 112 -11.05 -19.81 4.60
CA LYS A 112 -11.48 -18.74 3.70
C LYS A 112 -10.96 -17.41 4.23
N LYS A 113 -10.20 -16.70 3.41
CA LYS A 113 -9.73 -15.35 3.67
C LYS A 113 -10.27 -14.39 2.62
N ILE A 114 -10.52 -13.16 3.05
CA ILE A 114 -10.76 -12.02 2.18
C ILE A 114 -9.40 -11.40 1.87
N GLU A 115 -9.11 -11.22 0.59
CA GLU A 115 -8.05 -10.36 0.11
C GLU A 115 -8.63 -9.00 -0.29
N PHE A 116 -7.87 -7.94 -0.01
CA PHE A 116 -8.18 -6.56 -0.32
C PHE A 116 -7.16 -6.02 -1.30
N ASN A 117 -7.63 -5.31 -2.33
CA ASN A 117 -6.78 -4.76 -3.37
C ASN A 117 -7.29 -3.39 -3.80
N ILE A 118 -6.35 -2.51 -4.14
CA ILE A 118 -6.66 -1.19 -4.71
C ILE A 118 -7.01 -1.37 -6.19
N GLU A 119 -8.11 -0.76 -6.63
CA GLU A 119 -8.54 -0.79 -8.03
C GLU A 119 -9.08 0.56 -8.51
N GLY A 120 -9.53 0.59 -9.77
CA GLY A 120 -10.09 1.76 -10.43
C GLY A 120 -9.30 3.03 -10.12
N ASP A 121 -9.96 3.95 -9.41
CA ASP A 121 -9.45 5.28 -9.08
C ASP A 121 -8.77 5.33 -7.69
N GLY A 122 -8.54 4.19 -7.06
CA GLY A 122 -7.97 4.13 -5.71
C GLY A 122 -6.58 4.75 -5.60
N TYR A 123 -5.71 4.56 -6.60
CA TYR A 123 -4.39 5.20 -6.59
C TYR A 123 -4.47 6.71 -6.88
N ASP A 124 -5.47 7.16 -7.64
CA ASP A 124 -5.77 8.58 -7.84
C ASP A 124 -6.23 9.20 -6.52
N ALA A 125 -7.18 8.56 -5.81
CA ALA A 125 -7.68 9.00 -4.53
C ALA A 125 -6.55 9.07 -3.47
N LEU A 126 -5.68 8.07 -3.43
CA LEU A 126 -4.51 8.06 -2.54
C LEU A 126 -3.52 9.17 -2.87
N THR A 127 -3.26 9.44 -4.16
CA THR A 127 -2.36 10.51 -4.57
C THR A 127 -2.96 11.89 -4.30
N ALA A 128 -4.26 12.07 -4.53
CA ALA A 128 -4.94 13.32 -4.24
C ALA A 128 -5.00 13.63 -2.74
N ARG A 129 -5.10 12.59 -1.90
CA ARG A 129 -5.24 12.73 -0.45
C ARG A 129 -3.90 12.79 0.29
N TYR A 130 -2.96 11.95 -0.12
CA TYR A 130 -1.69 11.73 0.57
C TYR A 130 -0.47 12.02 -0.29
N GLY A 131 -0.62 12.54 -1.51
CA GLY A 131 0.55 12.89 -2.34
C GLY A 131 1.38 13.97 -1.67
N ARG A 132 2.70 13.75 -1.54
CA ARG A 132 3.60 14.71 -0.90
C ARG A 132 3.59 16.02 -1.69
N ASN A 133 3.21 17.11 -1.03
CA ASN A 133 3.05 18.44 -1.62
C ASN A 133 2.05 18.48 -2.78
N VAL A 134 1.20 17.48 -2.96
CA VAL A 134 0.16 17.51 -3.99
C VAL A 134 -0.97 18.40 -3.50
N LYS A 135 -1.28 19.43 -4.29
CA LYS A 135 -2.43 20.30 -4.06
C LYS A 135 -3.66 19.80 -4.80
N LYS A 136 -3.48 19.36 -6.04
CA LYS A 136 -4.58 18.86 -6.87
C LYS A 136 -4.11 17.91 -7.96
N VAL A 137 -4.80 16.77 -8.08
CA VAL A 137 -4.71 15.86 -9.22
C VAL A 137 -5.81 16.26 -10.21
N TYR A 138 -5.43 16.66 -11.43
CA TYR A 138 -6.41 16.98 -12.49
C TYR A 138 -6.84 15.71 -13.23
N THR A 139 -7.96 15.81 -13.95
CA THR A 139 -8.40 14.77 -14.86
C THR A 139 -7.31 14.48 -15.88
N TYR A 140 -7.03 13.19 -16.10
CA TYR A 140 -6.02 12.79 -17.06
C TYR A 140 -6.46 13.03 -18.50
N TRP A 141 -5.47 13.19 -19.38
CA TRP A 141 -5.68 13.24 -20.81
C TRP A 141 -5.47 11.85 -21.40
N ALA A 142 -6.40 11.44 -22.26
CA ALA A 142 -6.39 10.14 -22.93
C ALA A 142 -5.96 10.31 -24.39
N VAL A 143 -4.66 10.53 -24.59
CA VAL A 143 -4.10 10.84 -25.92
C VAL A 143 -4.19 9.62 -26.84
N ARG A 144 -4.85 9.76 -27.97
CA ARG A 144 -5.11 8.69 -28.95
C ARG A 144 -4.14 8.74 -30.13
N GLU A 145 -4.08 7.64 -30.89
CA GLU A 145 -3.20 7.52 -32.07
C GLU A 145 -3.39 8.63 -33.11
N GLY A 146 -4.61 9.13 -33.28
CA GLY A 146 -4.92 10.19 -34.23
C GLY A 146 -4.70 11.61 -33.71
N ASP A 147 -4.37 11.78 -32.42
CA ASP A 147 -4.27 13.09 -31.79
C ASP A 147 -2.92 13.76 -32.08
N SER A 148 -2.93 15.10 -32.18
CA SER A 148 -1.69 15.88 -32.17
C SER A 148 -1.25 16.07 -30.73
N PHE A 149 -0.06 15.60 -30.37
CA PHE A 149 0.46 15.71 -29.02
C PHE A 149 1.92 16.17 -29.02
N ILE A 150 2.19 17.28 -28.34
CA ILE A 150 3.53 17.80 -28.12
C ILE A 150 3.88 17.56 -26.64
N PRO A 151 4.89 16.75 -26.33
CA PRO A 151 5.24 16.42 -24.96
C PRO A 151 5.84 17.61 -24.21
N PRO A 152 5.77 17.61 -22.87
CA PRO A 152 6.41 18.65 -22.07
C PRO A 152 7.93 18.61 -22.26
N LYS A 153 8.57 19.78 -22.24
CA LYS A 153 10.03 19.91 -22.29
C LYS A 153 10.53 20.46 -20.98
N ARG A 154 11.64 19.91 -20.48
CA ARG A 154 12.32 20.40 -19.29
C ARG A 154 13.49 21.28 -19.71
N LYS A 155 13.54 22.50 -19.17
CA LYS A 155 14.66 23.43 -19.31
C LYS A 155 15.11 23.85 -17.90
N GLY A 156 16.02 23.07 -17.31
CA GLY A 156 16.34 23.23 -15.89
C GLY A 156 15.14 22.89 -15.02
N LEU A 157 14.73 23.82 -14.16
CA LEU A 157 13.54 23.68 -13.30
C LEU A 157 12.22 24.04 -14.02
N GLU A 158 12.30 24.71 -15.17
CA GLU A 158 11.11 25.08 -15.94
C GLU A 158 10.59 23.90 -16.76
N VAL A 159 9.29 23.70 -16.73
CA VAL A 159 8.59 22.70 -17.54
C VAL A 159 7.66 23.44 -18.50
N THR A 160 7.87 23.28 -19.80
CA THR A 160 6.89 23.75 -20.77
C THR A 160 5.68 22.80 -20.73
N PRO A 161 4.44 23.31 -20.59
CA PRO A 161 3.26 22.48 -20.66
C PRO A 161 3.20 21.68 -21.98
N PRO A 162 2.64 20.47 -21.96
CA PRO A 162 2.31 19.76 -23.18
C PRO A 162 1.16 20.43 -23.93
N GLU A 163 1.11 20.20 -25.24
CA GLU A 163 -0.03 20.58 -26.09
C GLU A 163 -0.72 19.32 -26.59
N TRP A 164 -2.06 19.34 -26.60
CA TRP A 164 -2.87 18.22 -27.05
C TRP A 164 -4.08 18.73 -27.84
N GLU A 165 -4.27 18.19 -29.03
CA GLU A 165 -5.45 18.42 -29.87
C GLU A 165 -6.17 17.10 -30.12
N GLU A 166 -7.42 17.04 -29.68
CA GLU A 166 -8.25 15.84 -29.75
C GLU A 166 -8.77 15.58 -31.18
N SER A 167 -8.42 14.42 -31.73
CA SER A 167 -9.03 13.89 -32.95
C SER A 167 -10.23 12.98 -32.66
N GLY A 168 -10.27 12.39 -31.46
CA GLY A 168 -11.26 11.41 -31.02
C GLY A 168 -11.13 10.03 -31.68
N LYS A 169 -10.07 9.77 -32.46
CA LYS A 169 -9.92 8.54 -33.24
C LYS A 169 -8.77 7.66 -32.74
N GLY A 170 -8.95 6.35 -32.84
CA GLY A 170 -7.94 5.36 -32.46
C GLY A 170 -7.92 5.03 -30.97
N LYS A 171 -7.06 4.07 -30.61
CA LYS A 171 -6.86 3.64 -29.23
C LYS A 171 -6.02 4.66 -28.45
N VAL A 172 -6.14 4.65 -27.12
CA VAL A 172 -5.37 5.55 -26.24
C VAL A 172 -3.93 5.06 -26.18
N VAL A 173 -2.96 5.85 -26.66
CA VAL A 173 -1.54 5.49 -26.66
C VAL A 173 -0.78 6.03 -25.45
N LYS A 174 -1.26 7.13 -24.87
CA LYS A 174 -0.64 7.77 -23.70
C LYS A 174 -1.69 8.27 -22.73
N VAL A 175 -1.35 8.23 -21.46
CA VAL A 175 -2.09 8.91 -20.39
C VAL A 175 -1.21 9.99 -19.81
N VAL A 176 -1.75 11.21 -19.71
CA VAL A 176 -1.03 12.37 -19.14
C VAL A 176 -1.80 12.86 -17.92
N TYR A 177 -1.13 12.96 -16.77
CA TYR A 177 -1.69 13.61 -15.58
C TYR A 177 -1.03 14.95 -15.31
N PRO A 178 -1.79 16.05 -15.38
CA PRO A 178 -1.40 17.31 -14.76
C PRO A 178 -1.59 17.22 -13.25
N ILE A 179 -0.55 17.50 -12.47
CA ILE A 179 -0.61 17.53 -11.01
C ILE A 179 -0.04 18.84 -10.52
N GLU A 180 -0.88 19.61 -9.82
CA GLU A 180 -0.48 20.86 -9.20
C GLU A 180 0.02 20.59 -7.79
N TYR A 181 1.18 21.17 -7.48
CA TYR A 181 1.82 21.09 -6.18
C TYR A 181 1.53 22.33 -5.33
N THR A 182 1.80 22.24 -4.03
CA THR A 182 1.48 23.28 -3.05
C THR A 182 2.24 24.59 -3.26
N ASP A 183 3.39 24.55 -3.91
CA ASP A 183 4.17 25.72 -4.34
C ASP A 183 3.69 26.33 -5.67
N GLY A 184 2.66 25.76 -6.28
CA GLY A 184 1.98 26.26 -7.48
C GLY A 184 2.55 25.74 -8.80
N HIS A 185 3.63 24.95 -8.81
CA HIS A 185 4.09 24.35 -10.07
C HIS A 185 3.18 23.17 -10.48
N VAL A 186 3.14 22.88 -11.78
CA VAL A 186 2.40 21.76 -12.35
C VAL A 186 3.39 20.81 -13.03
N GLU A 187 3.41 19.56 -12.58
CA GLU A 187 4.10 18.49 -13.31
C GLU A 187 3.12 17.71 -14.20
N TYR A 188 3.64 17.23 -15.33
CA TYR A 188 2.89 16.43 -16.30
C TYR A 188 3.48 15.03 -16.35
N HIS A 189 2.79 14.06 -15.76
CA HIS A 189 3.26 12.68 -15.69
C HIS A 189 2.78 11.84 -16.87
N ILE A 190 3.79 11.26 -17.52
CA ILE A 190 3.83 10.37 -18.69
C ILE A 190 3.57 8.87 -18.42
N ALA A 191 2.56 8.20 -18.96
CA ALA A 191 2.62 6.74 -19.14
C ALA A 191 2.12 6.31 -20.51
N GLU A 192 2.77 5.27 -21.04
CA GLU A 192 2.49 4.72 -22.37
C GLU A 192 2.17 3.22 -22.28
N ARG A 193 1.65 2.65 -23.37
CA ARG A 193 1.36 1.21 -23.45
C ARG A 193 2.59 0.34 -23.20
N ALA A 194 3.78 0.79 -23.61
CA ALA A 194 5.03 0.07 -23.36
C ALA A 194 5.30 -0.15 -21.85
N ASP A 195 4.86 0.76 -20.98
CA ASP A 195 4.98 0.56 -19.52
C ASP A 195 3.98 -0.48 -19.00
N VAL A 196 2.83 -0.64 -19.66
CA VAL A 196 1.86 -1.68 -19.35
C VAL A 196 2.35 -3.05 -19.80
N ALA A 197 3.12 -3.14 -20.90
CA ALA A 197 3.72 -4.39 -21.36
C ALA A 197 4.64 -5.00 -20.29
N LYS A 198 5.45 -4.16 -19.61
CA LYS A 198 6.31 -4.57 -18.49
C LYS A 198 5.50 -5.15 -17.33
N ASN A 199 4.39 -4.51 -16.97
CA ASN A 199 3.49 -5.01 -15.93
C ASN A 199 2.85 -6.34 -16.29
N LEU A 200 2.39 -6.47 -17.55
CA LEU A 200 1.77 -7.69 -18.05
C LEU A 200 2.77 -8.85 -18.04
N ALA A 201 4.02 -8.61 -18.45
CA ALA A 201 5.11 -9.57 -18.37
C ALA A 201 5.34 -10.06 -16.92
N ALA A 202 5.37 -9.14 -15.95
CA ALA A 202 5.50 -9.49 -14.53
C ALA A 202 4.32 -10.34 -14.02
N HIS A 203 3.09 -10.00 -14.41
CA HIS A 203 1.90 -10.79 -14.07
C HIS A 203 1.93 -12.19 -14.69
N ILE A 204 2.33 -12.32 -15.96
CA ILE A 204 2.48 -13.62 -16.64
C ILE A 204 3.53 -14.48 -15.93
N ASN A 205 4.69 -13.89 -15.57
CA ASN A 205 5.72 -14.60 -14.80
C ASN A 205 5.19 -15.13 -13.46
N GLN A 206 4.41 -14.31 -12.74
CA GLN A 206 3.79 -14.73 -11.49
C GLN A 206 2.78 -15.87 -11.70
N ASN A 207 1.97 -15.81 -12.75
CA ASN A 207 1.00 -16.86 -13.06
C ASN A 207 1.68 -18.18 -13.45
N MET A 208 2.83 -18.11 -14.12
CA MET A 208 3.66 -19.27 -14.45
C MET A 208 4.44 -19.83 -13.25
N GLN A 209 4.37 -19.24 -12.04
CA GLN A 209 5.18 -19.66 -10.91
C GLN A 209 5.01 -21.15 -10.59
N ASN A 210 3.78 -21.67 -10.66
CA ASN A 210 3.46 -23.07 -10.39
C ASN A 210 3.45 -23.98 -11.63
N GLU A 211 3.65 -23.42 -12.82
CA GLU A 211 3.53 -24.16 -14.07
C GLU A 211 4.69 -25.15 -14.27
N THR A 212 4.37 -26.35 -14.77
CA THR A 212 5.34 -27.42 -15.05
C THR A 212 5.53 -27.67 -16.53
N PHE A 213 4.69 -27.11 -17.41
CA PHE A 213 4.77 -27.25 -18.87
C PHE A 213 4.78 -28.72 -19.34
N GLY A 214 4.11 -29.59 -18.57
CA GLY A 214 4.06 -31.04 -18.84
C GLY A 214 5.36 -31.80 -18.54
N ILE A 215 6.40 -31.15 -17.98
CA ILE A 215 7.71 -31.77 -17.67
C ILE A 215 7.60 -32.70 -16.44
N CYS A 216 6.72 -32.37 -15.50
CA CYS A 216 6.39 -33.22 -14.36
C CYS A 216 4.94 -33.02 -13.90
N ALA A 217 4.41 -34.00 -13.18
CA ALA A 217 3.06 -33.95 -12.62
C ALA A 217 2.94 -32.98 -11.42
N ASP A 218 4.03 -32.77 -10.67
CA ASP A 218 4.05 -31.94 -9.48
C ASP A 218 5.41 -31.24 -9.35
N ARG A 219 5.40 -29.90 -9.36
CA ARG A 219 6.62 -29.08 -9.20
C ARG A 219 7.35 -29.36 -7.89
N TYR A 220 6.63 -29.77 -6.84
CA TYR A 220 7.20 -30.01 -5.51
C TYR A 220 7.90 -31.37 -5.42
N LYS A 221 7.66 -32.25 -6.40
CA LYS A 221 8.29 -33.58 -6.52
C LYS A 221 9.24 -33.65 -7.73
N ALA A 222 9.51 -32.52 -8.38
CA ALA A 222 10.41 -32.46 -9.53
C ALA A 222 11.85 -32.78 -9.12
N THR A 223 12.51 -33.62 -9.92
CA THR A 223 13.96 -33.81 -9.85
C THR A 223 14.70 -32.53 -10.23
N ASP A 224 15.96 -32.38 -9.84
CA ASP A 224 16.72 -31.16 -10.13
C ASP A 224 16.89 -30.92 -11.64
N LYS A 225 17.00 -31.99 -12.44
CA LYS A 225 16.98 -31.90 -13.91
C LYS A 225 15.66 -31.33 -14.43
N GLN A 226 14.52 -31.82 -13.93
CA GLN A 226 13.21 -31.30 -14.31
C GLN A 226 13.01 -29.85 -13.88
N LYS A 227 13.52 -29.44 -12.70
CA LYS A 227 13.48 -28.03 -12.27
C LYS A 227 14.26 -27.12 -13.22
N GLN A 228 15.43 -27.57 -13.70
CA GLN A 228 16.23 -26.83 -14.67
C GLN A 228 15.51 -26.70 -16.02
N GLU A 229 14.89 -27.78 -16.50
CA GLU A 229 14.09 -27.77 -17.74
C GLU A 229 12.88 -26.84 -17.63
N ILE A 230 12.17 -26.86 -16.49
CA ILE A 230 11.05 -25.94 -16.22
C ILE A 230 11.55 -24.49 -16.20
N ALA A 231 12.68 -24.21 -15.53
CA ALA A 231 13.25 -22.87 -15.49
C ALA A 231 13.69 -22.38 -16.87
N ALA A 232 14.24 -23.27 -17.70
CA ALA A 232 14.62 -22.96 -19.08
C ALA A 232 13.39 -22.59 -19.93
N LYS A 233 12.30 -23.38 -19.84
CA LYS A 233 11.05 -23.05 -20.54
C LYS A 233 10.43 -21.73 -20.07
N LYS A 234 10.45 -21.45 -18.76
CA LYS A 234 10.00 -20.15 -18.25
C LYS A 234 10.83 -19.01 -18.84
N ARG A 235 12.14 -19.18 -18.92
CA ARG A 235 13.04 -18.17 -19.50
C ARG A 235 12.74 -17.95 -20.97
N GLU A 236 12.57 -19.01 -21.76
CA GLU A 236 12.21 -18.95 -23.18
C GLU A 236 10.90 -18.15 -23.39
N ILE A 237 9.86 -18.44 -22.61
CA ILE A 237 8.59 -17.70 -22.67
C ILE A 237 8.79 -16.23 -22.28
N MET A 238 9.57 -15.96 -21.23
CA MET A 238 9.84 -14.58 -20.78
C MET A 238 10.69 -13.79 -21.78
N ASP A 239 11.64 -14.41 -22.47
CA ASP A 239 12.43 -13.78 -23.52
C ASP A 239 11.56 -13.46 -24.73
N LYS A 240 10.65 -14.37 -25.13
CA LYS A 240 9.63 -14.08 -26.14
C LYS A 240 8.74 -12.89 -25.78
N ILE A 241 8.31 -12.79 -24.52
CA ILE A 241 7.53 -11.63 -24.05
C ILE A 241 8.32 -10.33 -24.17
N ARG A 242 9.63 -10.36 -23.86
CA ARG A 242 10.52 -9.21 -24.00
C ARG A 242 10.73 -8.81 -25.46
N GLU A 243 10.82 -9.78 -26.37
CA GLU A 243 10.94 -9.53 -27.81
C GLU A 243 9.68 -8.88 -28.40
N LEU A 244 8.50 -9.29 -27.93
CA LEU A 244 7.23 -8.67 -28.36
C LEU A 244 7.16 -7.18 -27.96
N ALA A 245 7.61 -6.84 -26.75
CA ALA A 245 7.73 -5.47 -26.19
C ALA A 245 6.46 -4.57 -26.23
N ASP A 246 5.34 -5.10 -26.71
CA ASP A 246 4.09 -4.38 -26.96
C ASP A 246 2.91 -5.13 -26.34
N VAL A 247 1.98 -4.41 -25.74
CA VAL A 247 0.86 -5.01 -24.98
C VAL A 247 -0.03 -5.81 -25.90
N GLU A 248 -0.37 -5.26 -27.06
CA GLU A 248 -1.26 -5.89 -28.03
C GLU A 248 -0.62 -7.13 -28.63
N ALA A 249 0.67 -7.05 -28.96
CA ALA A 249 1.44 -8.21 -29.43
C ALA A 249 1.43 -9.34 -28.38
N ILE A 250 1.68 -9.03 -27.10
CA ILE A 250 1.61 -10.01 -26.00
C ILE A 250 0.20 -10.62 -25.87
N LEU A 251 -0.84 -9.78 -25.89
CA LEU A 251 -2.23 -10.24 -25.74
C LEU A 251 -2.72 -11.08 -26.93
N SER A 252 -2.19 -10.82 -28.12
CA SER A 252 -2.52 -11.59 -29.33
C SER A 252 -1.78 -12.93 -29.42
N CYS A 253 -0.78 -13.18 -28.58
CA CYS A 253 0.02 -14.40 -28.64
C CYS A 253 -0.73 -15.60 -28.02
N ASP A 254 -1.11 -16.57 -28.85
CA ASP A 254 -1.87 -17.75 -28.43
C ASP A 254 -1.19 -18.56 -27.32
N GLU A 255 0.14 -18.67 -27.35
CA GLU A 255 0.92 -19.39 -26.35
C GLU A 255 0.86 -18.75 -24.96
N LEU A 256 0.63 -17.43 -24.88
CA LEU A 256 0.59 -16.69 -23.62
C LEU A 256 -0.81 -16.63 -23.01
N LYS A 257 -1.87 -16.86 -23.80
CA LYS A 257 -3.27 -16.80 -23.35
C LYS A 257 -3.56 -17.60 -22.08
N PRO A 258 -3.01 -18.83 -21.87
CA PRO A 258 -3.24 -19.59 -20.63
C PRO A 258 -2.75 -18.88 -19.36
N PHE A 259 -1.80 -17.95 -19.48
CA PHE A 259 -1.17 -17.26 -18.36
C PHE A 259 -1.68 -15.83 -18.17
N ILE A 260 -2.65 -15.40 -18.99
CA ILE A 260 -3.21 -14.04 -18.96
C ILE A 260 -4.64 -14.12 -18.43
N SER A 261 -4.99 -13.23 -17.51
CA SER A 261 -6.36 -13.17 -16.97
C SER A 261 -7.37 -12.83 -18.08
N PRO A 262 -8.55 -13.46 -18.10
CA PRO A 262 -9.61 -13.18 -19.08
C PRO A 262 -9.99 -11.71 -19.22
N SER A 263 -9.84 -10.91 -18.14
CA SER A 263 -10.14 -9.47 -18.14
C SER A 263 -9.26 -8.65 -19.11
N TRP A 264 -8.19 -9.23 -19.65
CA TRP A 264 -7.38 -8.61 -20.70
C TRP A 264 -7.83 -8.99 -22.12
N SER A 265 -8.60 -10.07 -22.26
CA SER A 265 -8.95 -10.70 -23.53
C SER A 265 -10.30 -10.26 -24.08
N GLU A 266 -11.17 -9.73 -23.23
CA GLU A 266 -12.48 -9.24 -23.62
C GLU A 266 -12.38 -7.87 -24.31
N TYR A 267 -12.88 -7.80 -25.55
CA TYR A 267 -12.84 -6.59 -26.37
C TYR A 267 -13.40 -5.34 -25.66
N GLN A 268 -14.45 -5.51 -24.86
CA GLN A 268 -15.12 -4.40 -24.16
C GLN A 268 -14.32 -3.85 -22.96
N SER A 269 -13.49 -4.67 -22.31
CA SER A 269 -12.80 -4.31 -21.07
C SER A 269 -11.29 -4.12 -21.23
N GLN A 270 -10.70 -4.65 -22.31
CA GLN A 270 -9.27 -4.56 -22.61
C GLN A 270 -8.75 -3.11 -22.63
N GLU A 271 -9.44 -2.20 -23.32
CA GLU A 271 -8.97 -0.81 -23.43
C GLU A 271 -9.00 -0.09 -22.07
N SER A 272 -10.09 -0.24 -21.32
CA SER A 272 -10.23 0.29 -19.97
C SER A 272 -9.17 -0.29 -19.02
N MET A 273 -8.83 -1.57 -19.18
CA MET A 273 -7.78 -2.25 -18.42
C MET A 273 -6.40 -1.63 -18.69
N ILE A 274 -6.06 -1.40 -19.96
CA ILE A 274 -4.77 -0.81 -20.36
C ILE A 274 -4.67 0.64 -19.86
N ILE A 275 -5.72 1.45 -20.05
CA ILE A 275 -5.78 2.82 -19.54
C ILE A 275 -5.58 2.86 -18.03
N ARG A 276 -6.30 2.01 -17.29
CA ARG A 276 -6.14 1.90 -15.83
C ARG A 276 -4.72 1.55 -15.41
N LYS A 277 -4.05 0.63 -16.13
CA LYS A 277 -2.66 0.26 -15.82
C LYS A 277 -1.68 1.40 -16.14
N MET A 278 -1.91 2.18 -17.21
CA MET A 278 -1.15 3.42 -17.47
C MET A 278 -1.33 4.43 -16.34
N ARG A 279 -2.57 4.66 -15.88
CA ARG A 279 -2.87 5.56 -14.75
C ARG A 279 -2.16 5.12 -13.48
N ASN A 280 -2.25 3.82 -13.13
CA ASN A 280 -1.57 3.27 -11.95
C ASN A 280 -0.04 3.40 -12.03
N ASN A 281 0.56 3.25 -13.22
CA ASN A 281 2.00 3.42 -13.40
C ASN A 281 2.48 4.84 -13.11
N ILE A 282 1.63 5.84 -13.32
CA ILE A 282 1.89 7.23 -12.92
C ILE A 282 1.68 7.37 -11.42
N MET A 283 0.46 7.05 -10.96
CA MET A 283 0.04 7.36 -9.60
C MET A 283 0.94 6.71 -8.56
N LYS A 284 1.36 5.46 -8.76
CA LYS A 284 2.25 4.75 -7.82
C LYS A 284 3.60 5.44 -7.61
N LYS A 285 4.17 6.06 -8.65
CA LYS A 285 5.50 6.70 -8.61
C LYS A 285 5.52 8.00 -7.80
N ILE A 286 4.37 8.64 -7.63
CA ILE A 286 4.29 9.91 -6.90
C ILE A 286 4.47 9.60 -5.40
N PRO A 287 5.42 10.23 -4.69
CA PRO A 287 5.62 9.98 -3.28
C PRO A 287 4.37 10.32 -2.46
N LYS A 288 4.03 9.48 -1.47
CA LYS A 288 2.96 9.75 -0.51
C LYS A 288 3.55 10.14 0.84
N ASP A 289 2.89 11.09 1.49
CA ASP A 289 3.07 11.45 2.88
C ASP A 289 1.74 11.19 3.61
N PHE A 290 1.71 10.09 4.36
CA PHE A 290 0.51 9.66 5.07
C PHE A 290 0.33 10.33 6.43
N GLY A 291 1.32 11.07 6.93
CA GLY A 291 1.30 11.65 8.29
C GLY A 291 1.34 10.63 9.44
N SER A 292 1.06 9.35 9.17
CA SER A 292 1.07 8.24 10.12
C SER A 292 1.89 7.07 9.56
N SER A 293 2.84 6.58 10.37
CA SER A 293 3.67 5.41 10.04
C SER A 293 2.84 4.14 9.87
N VAL A 294 1.74 4.03 10.61
CA VAL A 294 0.82 2.89 10.56
C VAL A 294 0.02 2.89 9.25
N VAL A 295 -0.46 4.06 8.81
CA VAL A 295 -1.13 4.21 7.51
C VAL A 295 -0.15 3.94 6.36
N ALA A 296 1.08 4.46 6.46
CA ALA A 296 2.14 4.17 5.48
C ALA A 296 2.44 2.67 5.39
N ARG A 297 2.62 1.99 6.53
CA ARG A 297 2.80 0.53 6.57
C ARG A 297 1.63 -0.22 5.95
N THR A 298 0.41 0.22 6.23
CA THR A 298 -0.81 -0.36 5.66
C THR A 298 -0.81 -0.23 4.12
N TYR A 299 -0.49 0.95 3.59
CA TYR A 299 -0.36 1.15 2.14
C TYR A 299 0.67 0.21 1.54
N TYR A 300 1.87 0.12 2.10
CA TYR A 300 2.93 -0.71 1.54
C TYR A 300 2.61 -2.20 1.60
N THR A 301 1.98 -2.68 2.67
CA THR A 301 1.54 -4.09 2.77
C THR A 301 0.47 -4.44 1.74
N VAL A 302 -0.42 -3.49 1.40
CA VAL A 302 -1.43 -3.69 0.35
C VAL A 302 -0.83 -3.54 -1.05
N ASP A 303 0.10 -2.60 -1.24
CA ASP A 303 0.83 -2.40 -2.49
C ASP A 303 2.00 -3.41 -2.60
N ASP A 304 1.59 -4.65 -2.81
CA ASP A 304 2.37 -5.91 -2.83
C ASP A 304 3.75 -5.85 -3.52
N ALA A 305 3.95 -4.94 -4.50
CA ALA A 305 5.24 -4.77 -5.17
C ALA A 305 6.34 -4.26 -4.23
N LEU A 306 6.05 -3.26 -3.40
CA LEU A 306 7.05 -2.67 -2.50
C LEU A 306 7.29 -3.56 -1.28
N TYR A 307 6.24 -4.18 -0.76
CA TYR A 307 6.37 -5.09 0.38
C TYR A 307 7.21 -6.32 0.02
N ARG A 308 7.03 -6.91 -1.16
CA ARG A 308 7.85 -8.06 -1.60
C ARG A 308 9.31 -7.68 -1.79
N GLU A 309 9.61 -6.52 -2.37
CA GLU A 309 10.99 -6.04 -2.55
C GLU A 309 11.66 -5.82 -1.19
N VAL A 310 10.99 -5.13 -0.26
CA VAL A 310 11.50 -4.91 1.11
C VAL A 310 11.61 -6.23 1.90
N GLN A 311 10.67 -7.17 1.76
CA GLN A 311 10.77 -8.47 2.42
C GLN A 311 11.85 -9.37 1.82
N GLN A 312 12.08 -9.31 0.50
CA GLN A 312 13.18 -10.00 -0.16
C GLN A 312 14.51 -9.42 0.29
N GLU A 313 14.66 -8.09 0.31
CA GLU A 313 15.85 -7.41 0.82
C GLU A 313 16.09 -7.74 2.30
N ILE A 314 15.05 -7.72 3.15
CA ILE A 314 15.16 -8.12 4.56
C ILE A 314 15.49 -9.61 4.71
N ALA A 315 14.97 -10.48 3.85
CA ALA A 315 15.28 -11.91 3.91
C ALA A 315 16.70 -12.22 3.39
N GLU A 316 17.21 -11.43 2.44
CA GLU A 316 18.55 -11.57 1.87
C GLU A 316 19.63 -10.93 2.76
N ASN A 317 19.33 -9.79 3.38
CA ASN A 317 20.27 -9.02 4.22
C ASN A 317 20.04 -9.22 5.73
N GLY A 318 18.92 -9.83 6.12
CA GLY A 318 18.62 -10.14 7.51
C GLY A 318 19.56 -11.22 8.03
N ASN A 319 20.34 -10.89 9.06
CA ASN A 319 21.33 -11.75 9.71
C ASN A 319 22.57 -12.08 8.85
N ALA A 320 22.95 -11.22 7.89
CA ALA A 320 24.22 -11.38 7.15
C ALA A 320 25.46 -11.03 8.01
N GLU A 321 25.29 -10.21 9.05
CA GLU A 321 26.35 -9.88 10.01
C GLU A 321 26.03 -10.48 11.39
N GLU A 322 26.92 -11.35 11.86
CA GLU A 322 26.88 -11.89 13.21
C GLU A 322 27.18 -10.75 14.18
N PHE A 323 26.20 -10.36 15.00
CA PHE A 323 26.43 -9.41 16.08
C PHE A 323 27.40 -10.04 17.07
N VAL A 324 28.68 -9.70 16.96
CA VAL A 324 29.70 -10.01 17.96
C VAL A 324 29.59 -8.89 19.01
N PRO A 325 28.99 -9.14 20.18
CA PRO A 325 29.07 -8.16 21.26
C PRO A 325 30.55 -8.01 21.63
N GLU A 326 31.14 -6.86 21.32
CA GLU A 326 32.43 -6.51 21.89
C GLU A 326 32.27 -6.49 23.41
N PRO A 327 33.11 -7.22 24.17
CA PRO A 327 33.06 -7.16 25.62
C PRO A 327 33.34 -5.71 26.04
N PRO A 328 32.60 -5.18 27.04
CA PRO A 328 32.81 -3.81 27.49
C PRO A 328 34.27 -3.65 27.90
N GLN A 329 35.02 -2.80 27.18
CA GLN A 329 36.29 -2.29 27.66
C GLN A 329 35.98 -1.41 28.87
N ILE A 330 36.14 -1.98 30.06
CA ILE A 330 36.21 -1.21 31.29
C ILE A 330 37.54 -0.45 31.22
N GLU A 331 37.53 0.77 30.68
CA GLU A 331 38.58 1.73 30.95
C GLU A 331 38.53 2.04 32.45
N GLU A 332 39.53 1.54 33.18
CA GLU A 332 39.82 1.97 34.55
C GLU A 332 40.17 3.46 34.51
N LYS A 333 39.15 4.32 34.64
CA LYS A 333 39.37 5.74 34.92
C LYS A 333 40.10 5.84 36.26
N PRO A 334 41.24 6.56 36.35
CA PRO A 334 41.93 6.73 37.61
C PRO A 334 40.98 7.42 38.60
N ALA A 335 40.94 6.89 39.82
CA ALA A 335 40.03 7.33 40.86
C ALA A 335 40.05 8.86 41.03
N PRO A 336 38.89 9.53 41.13
CA PRO A 336 38.85 10.97 41.37
C PRO A 336 39.48 11.26 42.74
N LYS A 337 40.46 12.17 42.76
CA LYS A 337 41.10 12.64 43.99
C LYS A 337 40.04 13.18 44.95
N THR A 338 40.07 12.70 46.18
CA THR A 338 39.17 13.14 47.25
C THR A 338 39.53 14.54 47.72
N VAL A 339 38.52 15.26 48.21
CA VAL A 339 38.60 16.64 48.72
C VAL A 339 39.65 16.87 49.82
N ALA A 340 40.20 15.80 50.41
CA ALA A 340 41.28 15.86 51.40
C ALA A 340 42.64 16.25 50.81
N ASP A 341 42.90 15.98 49.53
CA ASP A 341 44.18 16.32 48.86
C ASP A 341 44.29 17.80 48.46
N VAL A 342 43.17 18.54 48.45
CA VAL A 342 43.12 19.94 47.98
C VAL A 342 43.24 20.93 49.15
N THR A 343 43.16 20.49 50.40
CA THR A 343 43.12 21.35 51.60
C THR A 343 44.39 21.34 52.46
N ALA A 344 45.52 20.80 51.98
CA ALA A 344 46.79 20.81 52.71
C ALA A 344 47.69 22.02 52.44
N GLY A 345 47.29 22.94 51.55
CA GLY A 345 48.16 24.04 51.15
C GLY A 345 47.43 25.29 50.73
N GLN A 346 46.93 26.08 51.69
CA GLN A 346 47.22 27.52 51.81
C GLN A 346 46.31 28.20 52.84
N LYS A 347 46.95 29.04 53.66
CA LYS A 347 46.42 29.74 54.83
C LYS A 347 45.50 30.90 54.44
N GLN A 348 44.41 31.00 55.22
CA GLN A 348 43.59 32.15 55.60
C GLN A 348 43.94 33.55 55.04
N LYS A 349 42.91 34.25 54.52
CA LYS A 349 42.54 35.62 54.91
C LYS A 349 41.02 35.83 54.76
N GLU A 350 40.48 36.60 55.69
CA GLU A 350 39.07 36.91 56.01
C GLU A 350 38.35 37.89 55.02
N PRO A 351 37.03 38.16 55.17
CA PRO A 351 36.04 38.18 54.07
C PRO A 351 35.64 39.58 53.53
N ILE A 352 34.94 39.59 52.38
CA ILE A 352 34.22 40.76 51.84
C ILE A 352 32.74 40.35 51.59
N PRO A 353 31.72 41.19 51.88
CA PRO A 353 30.32 40.78 51.98
C PRO A 353 29.56 40.69 50.65
N ALA A 354 28.42 39.98 50.75
CA ALA A 354 27.47 39.54 49.73
C ALA A 354 26.90 40.60 48.77
N GLU A 355 26.69 40.19 47.51
CA GLU A 355 25.59 40.68 46.68
C GLU A 355 24.83 39.50 46.06
N LYS A 356 23.54 39.40 46.41
CA LYS A 356 22.57 38.46 45.86
C LYS A 356 22.15 38.93 44.47
N LYS A 357 22.16 38.04 43.48
CA LYS A 357 21.24 38.12 42.34
C LYS A 357 20.62 36.76 42.08
N GLU A 358 19.45 36.56 42.67
CA GLU A 358 18.44 35.62 42.17
C GLU A 358 18.04 36.07 40.76
N GLN A 359 18.18 35.20 39.76
CA GLN A 359 17.52 35.40 38.48
C GLN A 359 16.10 34.79 38.59
N PRO A 360 15.04 35.56 38.28
CA PRO A 360 13.67 35.10 38.41
C PRO A 360 13.31 34.08 37.31
N LEU A 361 12.49 33.10 37.67
CA LEU A 361 11.95 32.12 36.73
C LEU A 361 11.09 32.80 35.63
N PRO A 362 11.11 32.26 34.39
CA PRO A 362 10.35 32.78 33.26
C PRO A 362 8.82 32.68 33.44
N ASP A 363 8.11 33.69 32.94
CA ASP A 363 6.69 33.99 33.21
C ASP A 363 5.65 32.93 32.81
N PHE A 364 5.99 31.89 32.05
CA PHE A 364 5.05 30.83 31.69
C PHE A 364 4.94 29.71 32.75
N MET A 365 5.83 29.71 33.76
CA MET A 365 5.77 28.81 34.92
C MET A 365 4.96 29.39 36.09
N LYS A 366 4.31 30.54 35.91
CA LYS A 366 3.33 31.07 36.87
C LYS A 366 1.98 30.41 36.60
N ALA A 367 1.67 29.36 37.34
CA ALA A 367 0.34 28.77 37.37
C ALA A 367 -0.68 29.85 37.79
N GLY A 368 -1.67 30.09 36.93
CA GLY A 368 -2.87 30.84 37.25
C GLY A 368 -3.98 29.87 37.64
N ASP A 369 -4.41 29.99 38.89
CA ASP A 369 -5.56 29.29 39.48
C ASP A 369 -6.86 29.60 38.73
N MET A 370 -7.62 28.55 38.43
CA MET A 370 -9.00 28.40 38.92
C MET A 370 -9.36 26.93 39.03
#